data_AF-A0A2V9KZI9-F1
#
_entry.id   AF-A0A2V9KZI9-F1
#
_cell.length_a   1.000
_cell.length_b   1.000
_cell.length_c   1.000
_cell.angle_alpha   90.00
_cell.angle_beta   90.00
_cell.angle_gamma   90.00
#
_symmetry.space_group_name_H-M   'P 1'
#
loop_
_entity.id
_entity.type
_entity.pdbx_description
1 polymer ?
#
loop_
_entity_poly.entity_id
_entity_poly.type
_entity_poly.pdbx_seq_one_letter_code
_entity_poly.pdbx_strand_id
1 'polypeptide(L)'
;MVLLLLFCLPQARGQTLPAFGHVVIVPLENNAYSSVVGSSSMPYLNSLISQYGLATQYFANTHPSIGNYFMLTTGQILTNDDSQTPSSFPVSVDNIARQVEVAGKTWKDYPEKTGSYIVRHDPLQYFTNINKANLTSFTQFKTDLANHALPNFSFITPNGCNDAHDCGLDVADSWLQTNIDPLVKS
;
A
#
# COMPACT_ATOMS: atom_id res chain seq x y z
N MET A 1 0.38 -10.96 5.26
CA MET A 1 0.10 -9.94 6.28
C MET A 1 0.36 -8.59 5.64
N VAL A 2 -0.69 -7.82 5.32
CA VAL A 2 -0.50 -6.45 4.78
C VAL A 2 0.00 -5.58 5.93
N LEU A 3 1.25 -5.17 5.87
CA LEU A 3 1.82 -4.27 6.86
C LEU A 3 1.48 -2.83 6.50
N LEU A 4 0.66 -2.18 7.32
CA LEU A 4 0.30 -0.79 7.18
C LEU A 4 1.19 0.06 8.10
N LEU A 5 2.15 0.79 7.52
CA LEU A 5 2.96 1.79 8.24
C LEU A 5 2.18 3.12 8.30
N LEU A 6 1.68 3.50 9.48
CA LEU A 6 1.15 4.84 9.74
C LEU A 6 2.16 5.65 10.57
N PHE A 7 2.66 6.75 10.02
CA PHE A 7 3.46 7.73 10.75
C PHE A 7 2.51 8.71 11.48
N CYS A 8 2.68 8.88 12.80
CA CYS A 8 1.91 9.86 13.58
C CYS A 8 2.80 10.56 14.60
N LEU A 9 2.90 11.89 14.52
CA LEU A 9 3.55 12.74 15.53
C LEU A 9 2.51 13.22 16.56
N PRO A 10 2.82 13.25 17.86
CA PRO A 10 1.87 13.66 18.88
C PRO A 10 1.81 15.18 19.01
N GLN A 11 0.61 15.73 19.14
CA GLN A 11 0.40 16.96 19.90
C GLN A 11 -0.72 16.73 20.94
N ALA A 12 -0.82 17.62 21.93
CA ALA A 12 -1.72 17.49 23.07
C ALA A 12 -3.03 18.30 22.92
N ARG A 13 -4.08 17.72 23.54
CA ARG A 13 -5.48 18.10 23.81
C ARG A 13 -6.08 19.40 23.26
N GLY A 14 -7.23 19.21 22.61
CA GLY A 14 -8.05 20.18 21.87
C GLY A 14 -8.23 19.79 20.39
N GLN A 15 -7.84 18.58 20.00
CA GLN A 15 -7.22 18.36 18.70
C GLN A 15 -8.19 17.88 17.63
N THR A 16 -8.47 18.73 16.66
CA THR A 16 -8.43 18.25 15.28
C THR A 16 -7.13 17.47 15.13
N LEU A 17 -7.20 16.17 14.88
CA LEU A 17 -6.02 15.40 14.49
C LEU A 17 -5.25 16.24 13.46
N PRO A 18 -3.93 16.45 13.63
CA PRO A 18 -3.14 17.15 12.62
C PRO A 18 -3.52 16.58 11.26
N ALA A 19 -3.94 17.44 10.33
CA ALA A 19 -4.29 16.96 9.01
C ALA A 19 -3.02 16.38 8.39
N PHE A 20 -3.01 15.07 8.12
CA PHE A 20 -1.92 14.45 7.39
C PHE A 20 -1.80 15.10 6.01
N GLY A 21 -0.60 15.54 5.65
CA GLY A 21 -0.34 16.08 4.31
C GLY A 21 -0.45 14.99 3.24
N HIS A 22 0.13 13.82 3.53
CA HIS A 22 0.19 12.66 2.65
C HIS A 22 -0.07 11.37 3.45
N VAL A 23 -0.83 10.46 2.86
CA VAL A 23 -1.00 9.07 3.33
C VAL A 23 -0.50 8.15 2.23
N VAL A 24 0.47 7.31 2.54
CA VAL A 24 1.05 6.35 1.59
C VAL A 24 0.84 4.94 2.11
N ILE A 25 0.27 4.06 1.28
CA ILE A 25 0.10 2.64 1.57
C ILE A 25 1.02 1.84 0.67
N VAL A 26 1.82 0.97 1.27
CA VAL A 26 2.72 0.02 0.58
C VAL A 26 2.41 -1.39 1.10
N PRO A 27 1.57 -2.18 0.40
CA PRO A 27 1.27 -3.53 0.80
C PRO A 27 2.48 -4.46 0.60
N LEU A 28 2.75 -5.30 1.59
CA LEU A 28 3.62 -6.48 1.48
C LEU A 28 2.77 -7.73 1.72
N GLU A 29 3.27 -8.87 1.29
CA GLU A 29 2.49 -10.09 1.13
C GLU A 29 2.83 -11.22 2.11
N ASN A 30 1.78 -12.02 2.37
CA ASN A 30 1.73 -13.42 2.84
C ASN A 30 2.76 -13.99 3.83
N ASN A 31 3.40 -13.15 4.64
CA ASN A 31 4.26 -13.62 5.71
C ASN A 31 3.58 -13.57 7.08
N ALA A 32 3.87 -14.56 7.93
CA ALA A 32 3.39 -14.58 9.31
C ALA A 32 4.09 -13.49 10.13
N TYR A 33 3.38 -12.89 11.10
CA TYR A 33 3.93 -11.88 12.00
C TYR A 33 5.26 -12.32 12.63
N SER A 34 5.32 -13.56 13.13
CA SER A 34 6.51 -14.15 13.77
C SER A 34 7.69 -14.38 12.83
N SER A 35 7.46 -14.40 11.51
CA SER A 35 8.52 -14.53 10.51
C SER A 35 9.17 -13.17 10.18
N VAL A 36 8.48 -12.07 10.47
CA VAL A 36 8.89 -10.71 10.12
C VAL A 36 9.40 -9.95 11.35
N VAL A 37 8.60 -9.89 12.41
CA VAL A 37 8.91 -9.05 13.57
C VAL A 37 10.02 -9.68 14.40
N GLY A 38 11.10 -8.94 14.61
CA GLY A 38 12.34 -9.40 15.22
C GLY A 38 13.25 -10.20 14.29
N SER A 39 12.87 -10.38 13.02
CA SER A 39 13.63 -11.17 12.06
C SER A 39 14.86 -10.42 11.52
N SER A 40 16.01 -11.11 11.48
CA SER A 40 17.23 -10.59 10.84
C SER A 40 17.15 -10.57 9.32
N SER A 41 16.12 -11.17 8.72
CA SER A 41 15.88 -11.10 7.27
C SER A 41 15.20 -9.82 6.83
N MET A 42 14.65 -9.03 7.76
CA MET A 42 14.06 -7.71 7.46
C MET A 42 14.59 -6.61 8.39
N PRO A 43 15.92 -6.36 8.42
CA PRO A 43 16.53 -5.43 9.34
C PRO A 43 16.03 -3.99 9.15
N TYR A 44 15.79 -3.54 7.91
CA TYR A 44 15.31 -2.19 7.65
C TYR A 44 13.89 -2.01 8.19
N LEU A 45 12.96 -2.90 7.86
CA LEU A 45 11.59 -2.83 8.35
C LEU A 45 11.52 -2.92 9.88
N ASN A 46 12.32 -3.79 10.50
CA ASN A 46 12.38 -3.87 11.96
C ASN A 46 12.97 -2.60 12.61
N SER A 47 13.86 -1.89 11.91
CA SER A 47 14.32 -0.57 12.34
C SER A 47 13.20 0.48 12.31
N LEU A 48 12.26 0.39 11.35
CA LEU A 48 11.08 1.24 11.30
C LEU A 48 10.09 0.88 12.42
N ILE A 49 9.84 -0.41 12.66
CA ILE A 49 9.00 -0.88 13.77
C ILE A 49 9.49 -0.34 15.12
N SER A 50 10.80 -0.24 15.30
CA SER A 50 11.40 0.28 16.54
C SER A 50 11.22 1.79 16.72
N GLN A 51 10.97 2.53 15.63
CA GLN A 51 10.82 4.00 15.62
C GLN A 51 9.35 4.45 15.54
N TYR A 52 8.48 3.62 14.97
CA TYR A 52 7.12 3.97 14.60
C TYR A 52 6.10 2.97 15.15
N GLY A 53 4.83 3.16 14.81
CA GLY A 53 3.74 2.29 15.28
C GLY A 53 3.73 0.93 14.59
N LEU A 54 3.48 -0.13 15.37
CA LEU A 54 3.20 -1.48 14.87
C LEU A 54 1.82 -1.92 15.34
N ALA A 55 0.95 -2.28 14.39
CA ALA A 55 -0.34 -2.89 14.69
C ALA A 55 -0.16 -4.39 14.97
N THR A 56 -0.14 -4.78 16.24
CA THR A 56 0.11 -6.17 16.69
C THR A 56 -1.12 -7.09 16.63
N GLN A 57 -2.29 -6.53 16.30
CA GLN A 57 -3.56 -7.25 16.18
C GLN A 57 -4.24 -6.93 14.83
N TYR A 58 -3.44 -6.92 13.76
CA TYR A 58 -3.92 -6.75 12.39
C TYR A 58 -3.95 -8.11 11.68
N PHE A 59 -5.14 -8.56 11.28
CA PHE A 59 -5.37 -9.90 10.72
C PHE A 59 -5.95 -9.79 9.31
N ALA A 60 -5.64 -10.79 8.48
CA ALA A 60 -6.32 -10.95 7.20
C ALA A 60 -7.82 -11.21 7.42
N ASN A 61 -8.66 -10.62 6.58
CA ASN A 61 -10.11 -10.79 6.61
C ASN A 61 -10.57 -12.05 5.87
N THR A 62 -9.80 -12.50 4.89
CA THR A 62 -10.14 -13.64 4.03
C THR A 62 -8.90 -14.27 3.40
N HIS A 63 -9.10 -15.36 2.68
CA HIS A 63 -8.12 -15.97 1.79
C HIS A 63 -8.82 -16.39 0.49
N PRO A 64 -8.24 -16.16 -0.70
CA PRO A 64 -6.88 -15.66 -1.01
C PRO A 64 -6.72 -14.12 -0.87
N SER A 65 -5.55 -13.59 -1.30
CA SER A 65 -5.12 -12.20 -1.03
C SER A 65 -6.06 -11.14 -1.63
N ILE A 66 -6.64 -11.38 -2.81
CA ILE A 66 -7.50 -10.41 -3.53
C ILE A 66 -8.63 -9.83 -2.67
N GLY A 67 -9.27 -10.65 -1.83
CA GLY A 67 -10.35 -10.20 -0.96
C GLY A 67 -9.88 -9.25 0.15
N ASN A 68 -8.63 -9.38 0.61
CA ASN A 68 -8.03 -8.48 1.59
C ASN A 68 -7.71 -7.11 0.98
N TYR A 69 -7.25 -7.06 -0.27
CA TYR A 69 -7.03 -5.80 -0.99
C TYR A 69 -8.34 -5.03 -1.20
N PHE A 70 -9.42 -5.74 -1.57
CA PHE A 70 -10.73 -5.10 -1.64
C PHE A 70 -11.22 -4.65 -0.28
N MET A 71 -11.02 -5.43 0.79
CA MET A 71 -11.38 -4.98 2.13
C MET A 71 -10.61 -3.70 2.52
N LEU A 72 -9.30 -3.64 2.25
CA LEU A 72 -8.45 -2.48 2.54
C LEU A 72 -8.92 -1.20 1.83
N THR A 73 -9.48 -1.32 0.62
CA THR A 73 -9.77 -0.16 -0.25
C THR A 73 -11.25 0.15 -0.40
N THR A 74 -12.14 -0.77 -0.06
CA THR A 74 -13.60 -0.63 -0.20
C THR A 74 -14.37 -0.94 1.09
N GLY A 75 -13.72 -1.53 2.10
CA GLY A 75 -14.38 -2.04 3.30
C GLY A 75 -15.20 -3.32 3.07
N GLN A 76 -15.06 -3.98 1.92
CA GLN A 76 -15.84 -5.15 1.53
C GLN A 76 -14.96 -6.23 0.89
N ILE A 77 -15.28 -7.50 1.12
CA ILE A 77 -14.71 -8.62 0.35
C ILE A 77 -15.57 -8.78 -0.91
N LEU A 78 -15.10 -8.25 -2.05
CA LEU A 78 -15.86 -8.30 -3.31
C LEU A 78 -15.71 -9.62 -4.06
N THR A 79 -14.59 -10.31 -3.85
CA THR A 79 -14.28 -11.59 -4.47
C THR A 79 -13.16 -12.29 -3.71
N ASN A 80 -13.07 -13.61 -3.88
CA ASN A 80 -11.97 -14.48 -3.45
C ASN A 80 -11.46 -15.32 -4.65
N ASP A 81 -11.80 -14.92 -5.87
CA ASP A 81 -11.38 -15.60 -7.10
C ASP A 81 -10.15 -14.89 -7.70
N ASP A 82 -8.97 -15.50 -7.51
CA ASP A 82 -7.68 -14.98 -8.00
C ASP A 82 -7.56 -14.96 -9.54
N SER A 83 -8.49 -15.60 -10.26
CA SER A 83 -8.52 -15.57 -11.72
C SER A 83 -9.15 -14.27 -12.27
N GLN A 84 -9.81 -13.49 -11.41
CA GLN A 84 -10.45 -12.25 -11.82
C GLN A 84 -9.43 -11.14 -12.07
N THR A 85 -9.61 -10.44 -13.18
CA THR A 85 -8.80 -9.31 -13.61
C THR A 85 -9.69 -8.08 -13.77
N PRO A 86 -9.12 -6.87 -13.95
CA PRO A 86 -9.92 -5.69 -14.23
C PRO A 86 -10.84 -5.81 -15.47
N SER A 87 -10.54 -6.70 -16.42
CA SER A 87 -11.38 -6.93 -17.60
C SER A 87 -12.54 -7.90 -17.35
N SER A 88 -12.33 -8.95 -16.55
CA SER A 88 -13.38 -9.92 -16.21
C SER A 88 -14.22 -9.50 -15.00
N PHE A 89 -13.69 -8.62 -14.16
CA PHE A 89 -14.33 -8.16 -12.93
C PHE A 89 -14.13 -6.65 -12.71
N PRO A 90 -14.68 -5.78 -13.58
CA PRO A 90 -14.68 -4.34 -13.33
C PRO A 90 -15.56 -4.01 -12.12
N VAL A 91 -15.03 -3.22 -11.18
CA VAL A 91 -15.68 -2.91 -9.91
C VAL A 91 -16.17 -1.46 -9.89
N SER A 92 -17.43 -1.23 -9.52
CA SER A 92 -18.01 0.11 -9.38
C SER A 92 -18.70 0.28 -8.03
N VAL A 93 -17.94 0.08 -6.96
CA VAL A 93 -18.39 0.34 -5.57
C VAL A 93 -17.67 1.55 -5.01
N ASP A 94 -18.17 2.08 -3.89
CA ASP A 94 -17.45 3.13 -3.18
C ASP A 94 -16.09 2.63 -2.68
N ASN A 95 -15.08 3.47 -2.76
CA ASN A 95 -13.69 3.09 -2.52
C ASN A 95 -12.85 4.30 -2.09
N ILE A 96 -11.68 4.03 -1.50
CA ILE A 96 -10.83 5.05 -0.92
C ILE A 96 -10.41 6.12 -1.94
N ALA A 97 -10.09 5.75 -3.18
CA ALA A 97 -9.69 6.72 -4.22
C ALA A 97 -10.84 7.68 -4.55
N ARG A 98 -12.07 7.16 -4.71
CA ARG A 98 -13.27 7.97 -4.91
C ARG A 98 -13.56 8.88 -3.71
N GLN A 99 -13.38 8.39 -2.48
CA GLN A 99 -13.56 9.22 -1.28
C GLN A 99 -12.54 10.37 -1.21
N VAL A 100 -11.30 10.13 -1.64
CA VAL A 100 -10.27 11.18 -1.75
C VAL A 100 -10.67 12.23 -2.81
N GLU A 101 -11.20 11.82 -3.96
CA GLU A 101 -11.71 12.73 -4.99
C GLU A 101 -12.90 13.58 -4.49
N VAL A 102 -13.87 12.96 -3.82
CA VAL A 102 -15.04 13.64 -3.24
C VAL A 102 -14.60 14.66 -2.19
N ALA A 103 -13.53 14.38 -1.45
CA ALA A 103 -12.94 15.31 -0.49
C ALA A 103 -12.13 16.45 -1.14
N GLY A 104 -12.07 16.54 -2.48
CA GLY A 104 -11.30 17.54 -3.20
C GLY A 104 -9.79 17.36 -3.07
N LYS A 105 -9.34 16.15 -2.72
CA LYS A 105 -7.93 15.80 -2.51
C LYS A 105 -7.38 15.02 -3.70
N THR A 106 -6.05 14.98 -3.82
CA THR A 106 -5.37 14.27 -4.90
C THR A 106 -5.01 12.85 -4.48
N TRP A 107 -5.04 11.91 -5.43
CA TRP A 107 -4.55 10.56 -5.23
C TRP A 107 -3.83 10.04 -6.48
N LYS A 108 -2.91 9.10 -6.31
CA LYS A 108 -2.31 8.32 -7.41
C LYS A 108 -2.05 6.88 -6.96
N ASP A 109 -2.10 5.99 -7.94
CA ASP A 109 -1.64 4.61 -7.84
C ASP A 109 -0.31 4.45 -8.59
N TYR A 110 0.64 3.77 -7.95
CA TYR A 110 2.03 3.64 -8.37
C TYR A 110 2.49 2.17 -8.39
N PRO A 111 2.00 1.36 -9.35
CA PRO A 111 2.38 -0.03 -9.46
C PRO A 111 3.78 -0.20 -10.06
N GLU A 112 4.57 -1.08 -9.46
CA GLU A 112 5.82 -1.59 -10.02
C GLU A 112 5.50 -2.68 -11.07
N LYS A 113 5.11 -2.25 -12.26
CA LYS A 113 4.74 -3.17 -13.35
C LYS A 113 5.92 -3.92 -13.99
N THR A 114 7.15 -3.59 -13.62
CA THR A 114 8.35 -4.31 -14.05
C THR A 114 8.55 -5.57 -13.21
N GLY A 115 8.83 -6.71 -13.85
CA GLY A 115 8.95 -8.00 -13.16
C GLY A 115 7.62 -8.73 -13.02
N SER A 116 7.48 -9.56 -11.98
CA SER A 116 6.29 -10.37 -11.71
C SER A 116 5.16 -9.54 -11.08
N TYR A 117 4.61 -8.56 -11.79
CA TYR A 117 3.50 -7.76 -11.28
C TYR A 117 2.21 -8.57 -11.19
N ILE A 118 1.55 -8.50 -10.03
CA ILE A 118 0.33 -9.25 -9.72
C ILE A 118 -0.82 -8.26 -9.58
N VAL A 119 -1.64 -8.13 -10.63
CA VAL A 119 -2.72 -7.13 -10.65
C VAL A 119 -3.73 -7.29 -9.51
N ARG A 120 -3.95 -8.52 -9.01
CA ARG A 120 -4.84 -8.76 -7.87
C ARG A 120 -4.32 -8.21 -6.53
N HIS A 121 -3.07 -7.75 -6.47
CA HIS A 121 -2.50 -6.98 -5.34
C HIS A 121 -2.70 -5.46 -5.50
N ASP A 122 -3.35 -5.04 -6.59
CA ASP A 122 -3.59 -3.64 -6.94
C ASP A 122 -5.09 -3.40 -7.19
N PRO A 123 -5.89 -3.25 -6.12
CA PRO A 123 -7.34 -3.14 -6.23
C PRO A 123 -7.80 -1.89 -6.99
N LEU A 124 -6.98 -0.84 -7.04
CA LEU A 124 -7.33 0.42 -7.73
C LEU A 124 -7.43 0.21 -9.25
N GLN A 125 -6.73 -0.77 -9.81
CA GLN A 125 -6.84 -1.12 -11.23
C GLN A 125 -8.24 -1.63 -11.60
N TYR A 126 -8.97 -2.25 -10.66
CA TYR A 126 -10.31 -2.82 -10.88
C TYR A 126 -11.42 -1.76 -10.87
N PHE A 127 -11.22 -0.61 -10.22
CA PHE A 127 -12.30 0.36 -10.01
C PHE A 127 -12.62 1.19 -11.26
N THR A 128 -13.86 1.20 -11.70
CA THR A 128 -14.31 1.92 -12.91
C THR A 128 -14.87 3.31 -12.64
N ASN A 129 -15.06 3.68 -11.37
CA ASN A 129 -15.73 4.91 -10.92
C ASN A 129 -14.76 5.92 -10.27
N ILE A 130 -13.52 5.95 -10.75
CA ILE A 130 -12.41 6.79 -10.28
C ILE A 130 -11.73 7.45 -11.49
N ASN A 131 -10.97 8.52 -11.29
CA ASN A 131 -10.19 9.13 -12.36
C ASN A 131 -9.03 8.21 -12.79
N LYS A 132 -9.20 7.54 -13.93
CA LYS A 132 -8.20 6.62 -14.48
C LYS A 132 -6.86 7.27 -14.84
N ALA A 133 -6.79 8.59 -14.99
CA ALA A 133 -5.52 9.31 -15.22
C ALA A 133 -4.56 9.23 -14.01
N ASN A 134 -5.08 8.91 -12.83
CA ASN A 134 -4.29 8.74 -11.61
C ASN A 134 -3.71 7.33 -11.44
N LEU A 135 -4.02 6.39 -12.36
CA LEU A 135 -3.34 5.09 -12.43
C LEU A 135 -2.03 5.26 -13.20
N THR A 136 -0.91 5.30 -12.49
CA THR A 136 0.39 5.68 -13.06
C THR A 136 1.38 4.52 -13.07
N SER A 137 2.64 4.77 -12.68
CA SER A 137 3.71 3.78 -12.62
C SER A 137 4.63 4.07 -11.44
N PHE A 138 5.38 3.08 -11.00
CA PHE A 138 6.36 3.27 -9.94
C PHE A 138 7.48 4.28 -10.29
N THR A 139 7.81 4.46 -11.58
CA THR A 139 8.73 5.53 -11.99
C THR A 139 8.15 6.92 -11.69
N GLN A 140 6.83 7.10 -11.87
CA GLN A 140 6.16 8.36 -11.53
C GLN A 140 6.24 8.65 -10.03
N PHE A 141 6.16 7.63 -9.17
CA PHE A 141 6.36 7.81 -7.72
C PHE A 141 7.72 8.44 -7.41
N LYS A 142 8.80 7.93 -8.03
CA LYS A 142 10.15 8.48 -7.84
C LYS A 142 10.25 9.95 -8.30
N THR A 143 9.61 10.27 -9.43
CA THR A 143 9.54 11.65 -9.94
C THR A 143 8.74 12.56 -9.01
N ASP A 144 7.58 12.12 -8.53
CA ASP A 144 6.73 12.92 -7.65
C ASP A 144 7.40 13.15 -6.29
N LEU A 145 8.07 12.13 -5.74
CA LEU A 145 8.84 12.25 -4.49
C LEU A 145 10.00 13.26 -4.63
N ALA A 146 10.80 13.15 -5.70
CA ALA A 146 11.93 14.04 -5.93
C ALA A 146 11.54 15.51 -6.13
N ASN A 147 10.31 15.75 -6.60
CA ASN A 147 9.78 17.09 -6.85
C ASN A 147 8.90 17.63 -5.71
N HIS A 148 8.83 16.94 -4.56
CA HIS A 148 7.92 17.27 -3.46
C HIS A 148 6.45 17.41 -3.91
N ALA A 149 6.02 16.54 -4.83
CA ALA A 149 4.74 16.59 -5.54
C ALA A 149 3.87 15.35 -5.32
N LEU A 150 4.07 14.64 -4.20
CA LEU A 150 3.23 13.50 -3.85
C LEU A 150 1.77 13.93 -3.66
N PRO A 151 0.80 13.09 -4.06
CA PRO A 151 -0.61 13.36 -3.83
C PRO A 151 -0.97 13.19 -2.35
N ASN A 152 -2.18 13.60 -1.96
CA ASN A 152 -2.64 13.38 -0.58
C ASN A 152 -2.78 11.89 -0.24
N PHE A 153 -3.10 11.05 -1.23
CA PHE A 153 -3.15 9.59 -1.08
C PHE A 153 -2.33 8.89 -2.16
N SER A 154 -1.37 8.07 -1.75
CA SER A 154 -0.55 7.25 -2.64
C SER A 154 -0.75 5.78 -2.31
N PHE A 155 -1.10 4.99 -3.33
CA PHE A 155 -1.06 3.53 -3.23
C PHE A 155 0.14 3.03 -4.05
N ILE A 156 1.06 2.31 -3.42
CA ILE A 156 2.27 1.79 -4.07
C ILE A 156 2.19 0.28 -4.03
N THR A 157 2.15 -0.37 -5.20
CA THR A 157 2.08 -1.83 -5.30
C THR A 157 3.42 -2.35 -5.81
N PRO A 158 4.27 -2.96 -4.95
CA PRO A 158 5.49 -3.63 -5.41
C PRO A 158 5.13 -4.82 -6.33
N ASN A 159 6.07 -5.29 -7.13
CA ASN A 159 5.88 -6.56 -7.84
C ASN A 159 5.95 -7.76 -6.87
N GLY A 160 5.61 -8.96 -7.34
CA GLY A 160 5.54 -10.17 -6.52
C GLY A 160 6.85 -10.57 -5.84
N CYS A 161 8.02 -10.10 -6.28
CA CYS A 161 9.25 -10.33 -5.52
C CYS A 161 9.46 -9.28 -4.43
N ASN A 162 9.18 -8.03 -4.74
CA ASN A 162 9.42 -6.90 -3.87
C ASN A 162 8.34 -6.72 -2.80
N ASP A 163 7.19 -7.37 -2.94
CA ASP A 163 6.17 -7.51 -1.90
C ASP A 163 6.40 -8.72 -0.98
N ALA A 164 7.42 -9.56 -1.23
CA ALA A 164 7.69 -10.83 -0.54
C ALA A 164 6.71 -11.99 -0.82
N HIS A 165 5.97 -11.94 -1.93
CA HIS A 165 5.09 -13.04 -2.36
C HIS A 165 5.87 -14.20 -3.01
N ASP A 166 6.74 -13.88 -3.98
CA ASP A 166 7.47 -14.82 -4.83
C ASP A 166 8.96 -14.93 -4.45
N CYS A 167 9.48 -13.94 -3.72
CA CYS A 167 10.88 -13.85 -3.29
C CYS A 167 11.01 -13.80 -1.75
N GLY A 168 12.25 -13.89 -1.26
CA GLY A 168 12.57 -13.85 0.16
C GLY A 168 12.29 -12.51 0.83
N LEU A 169 12.12 -12.54 2.15
CA LEU A 169 11.91 -11.37 3.00
C LEU A 169 13.03 -10.31 2.87
N ASP A 170 14.26 -10.76 2.64
CA ASP A 170 15.44 -9.92 2.44
C ASP A 170 15.38 -9.10 1.15
N VAL A 171 14.76 -9.66 0.10
CA VAL A 171 14.53 -8.96 -1.17
C VAL A 171 13.54 -7.81 -0.96
N ALA A 172 12.41 -8.09 -0.30
CA ALA A 172 11.42 -7.07 0.01
C ALA A 172 11.99 -5.99 0.96
N ASP A 173 12.75 -6.39 1.99
CA ASP A 173 13.37 -5.43 2.92
C ASP A 173 14.37 -4.50 2.21
N SER A 174 15.19 -5.06 1.31
CA SER A 174 16.12 -4.28 0.48
C SER A 174 15.37 -3.32 -0.46
N TRP A 175 14.24 -3.76 -1.02
CA TRP A 175 13.40 -2.92 -1.86
C TRP A 175 12.76 -1.76 -1.08
N LEU A 176 12.26 -2.04 0.13
CA LEU A 176 11.73 -1.02 1.04
C LEU A 176 12.81 -0.01 1.41
N GLN A 177 14.00 -0.48 1.78
CA GLN A 177 15.11 0.40 2.10
C GLN A 177 15.51 1.27 0.90
N THR A 178 15.53 0.71 -0.30
CA THR A 178 15.97 1.45 -1.49
C THR A 178 14.93 2.46 -1.96
N ASN A 179 13.64 2.10 -1.94
CA ASN A 179 12.62 2.89 -2.62
C ASN A 179 11.67 3.62 -1.66
N ILE A 180 11.51 3.16 -0.42
CA ILE A 180 10.58 3.76 0.55
C ILE A 180 11.32 4.58 1.61
N ASP A 181 12.55 4.23 2.00
CA ASP A 181 13.35 5.05 2.93
C ASP A 181 13.50 6.53 2.51
N PRO A 182 13.68 6.88 1.22
CA PRO A 182 13.70 8.28 0.81
C PRO A 182 12.41 9.05 1.13
N LEU A 183 11.25 8.36 1.10
CA LEU A 183 9.97 8.92 1.53
C LEU A 183 9.90 9.07 3.05
N VAL A 184 10.39 8.07 3.80
CA VAL A 184 10.38 8.13 5.28
C VAL A 184 11.22 9.29 5.82
N LYS A 185 12.25 9.69 5.06
CA LYS A 185 13.21 10.75 5.40
C LYS A 185 12.89 12.13 4.78
N SER A 186 11.81 12.26 4.01
CA SER A 186 11.46 13.50 3.30
C SER A 186 10.81 14.56 4.18
#